data_AF-A0A350CVL5-F1
#
_entry.id   AF-A0A350CVL5-F1
#
_cell.length_a   1.000
_cell.length_b   1.000
_cell.length_c   1.000
_cell.angle_alpha   90.00
_cell.angle_beta   90.00
_cell.angle_gamma   90.00
#
_symmetry.space_group_name_H-M   'P 1'
#
loop_
_entity.id
_entity.type
_entity.pdbx_description
1 polymer ?
#
loop_
_entity_poly.entity_id
_entity_poly.type
_entity_poly.pdbx_seq_one_letter_code
_entity_poly.pdbx_strand_id
1 'polypeptide(L)'
;MVRLLAVAAGLIVANLYYAQPLVGPIAAATGLSAGAAGLVVTLTQIGYALGLFFIVPLGDLLENRRLVFVLLLGTALALAAA
;
A
#
# COMPACT_ATOMS: atom_id res chain seq x y z
N MET A 1 19.76 -11.72 8.57
CA MET A 1 19.40 -10.98 7.34
C MET A 1 18.31 -11.68 6.55
N VAL A 2 18.52 -12.88 6.02
CA VAL A 2 17.53 -13.56 5.13
C VAL A 2 16.13 -13.72 5.76
N ARG A 3 16.03 -14.17 7.02
CA ARG A 3 14.73 -14.31 7.71
C ARG A 3 14.00 -12.97 7.88
N LEU A 4 14.73 -11.91 8.20
CA LEU A 4 14.17 -10.56 8.35
C LEU A 4 13.61 -10.08 7.01
N LEU A 5 14.39 -10.21 5.94
CA LEU A 5 13.99 -9.77 4.60
C LEU A 5 12.82 -10.59 4.06
N ALA A 6 12.80 -11.91 4.28
CA ALA A 6 11.70 -12.78 3.87
C ALA A 6 10.40 -12.45 4.60
N VAL A 7 10.45 -12.21 5.92
CA VAL A 7 9.28 -11.79 6.70
C VAL A 7 8.80 -10.40 6.27
N ALA A 8 9.71 -9.45 6.08
CA ALA A 8 9.36 -8.11 5.61
C ALA A 8 8.69 -8.14 4.24
N ALA A 9 9.28 -8.84 3.27
CA ALA A 9 8.69 -9.01 1.94
C ALA A 9 7.31 -9.68 2.01
N GLY A 10 7.19 -10.75 2.80
CA GLY A 10 5.91 -11.44 3.01
C GLY A 10 4.83 -10.53 3.60
N LEU A 11 5.18 -9.71 4.60
CA LEU A 11 4.26 -8.75 5.22
C LEU A 11 3.83 -7.64 4.25
N ILE A 12 4.76 -7.11 3.46
CA ILE A 12 4.48 -6.08 2.44
C ILE A 12 3.49 -6.64 1.40
N VAL A 13 3.78 -7.83 0.87
CA VAL A 13 2.94 -8.49 -0.13
C VAL A 13 1.58 -8.84 0.46
N ALA A 14 1.53 -9.40 1.68
CA ALA A 14 0.27 -9.72 2.34
C ALA A 14 -0.59 -8.47 2.56
N ASN A 15 0.00 -7.36 3.01
CA ASN A 15 -0.69 -6.09 3.21
C ASN A 15 -1.31 -5.57 1.90
N LEU A 16 -0.59 -5.67 0.78
CA LEU A 16 -1.08 -5.27 -0.54
C LEU A 16 -2.33 -6.08 -0.96
N TYR A 17 -2.42 -7.35 -0.55
CA TYR A 17 -3.51 -8.23 -0.95
C TYR A 17 -4.64 -8.36 0.07
N TYR A 18 -4.48 -7.92 1.33
CA TYR A 18 -5.50 -8.07 2.38
C TYR A 18 -6.87 -7.48 2.05
N ALA A 19 -6.93 -6.43 1.23
CA ALA A 19 -8.19 -5.85 0.79
C ALA A 19 -9.07 -6.86 0.00
N GLN A 20 -8.47 -7.84 -0.68
CA GLN A 20 -9.20 -8.83 -1.48
C GLN A 20 -10.04 -9.79 -0.62
N PRO A 21 -9.49 -10.54 0.35
CA PRO A 21 -10.29 -11.41 1.22
C PRO A 21 -11.19 -10.62 2.18
N LEU A 22 -10.82 -9.38 2.53
CA LEU A 22 -11.59 -8.53 3.45
C LEU A 22 -12.64 -7.66 2.75
N VAL A 23 -12.82 -7.78 1.43
CA VAL A 23 -13.75 -6.91 0.69
C VAL A 23 -15.18 -6.97 1.22
N GLY A 24 -15.65 -8.15 1.63
CA GLY A 24 -16.98 -8.34 2.24
C GLY A 24 -17.10 -7.64 3.60
N PRO A 25 -16.21 -7.94 4.57
CA PRO A 25 -16.14 -7.22 5.83
C PRO A 25 -16.01 -5.70 5.69
N ILE A 26 -15.19 -5.21 4.74
CA ILE A 26 -15.04 -3.77 4.44
C ILE A 26 -16.38 -3.21 3.96
N ALA A 27 -17.07 -3.86 3.03
CA ALA A 27 -18.36 -3.43 2.52
C ALA A 27 -19.39 -3.32 3.66
N ALA A 28 -19.46 -4.33 4.53
CA ALA A 28 -20.37 -4.36 5.66
C ALA A 28 -20.07 -3.25 6.70
N ALA A 29 -18.79 -3.02 7.01
CA ALA A 29 -18.37 -2.02 8.00
C ALA A 29 -18.51 -0.57 7.51
N THR A 30 -18.40 -0.34 6.20
CA THR A 30 -18.46 1.00 5.58
C THR A 30 -19.82 1.33 4.98
N GLY A 31 -20.74 0.36 4.89
CA GLY A 31 -22.03 0.51 4.21
C GLY A 31 -21.92 0.59 2.69
N LEU A 32 -20.76 0.25 2.10
CA LEU A 32 -20.54 0.27 0.67
C LEU A 32 -21.23 -0.89 -0.03
N SER A 33 -21.68 -0.66 -1.28
CA SER A 33 -22.13 -1.75 -2.14
C SER A 33 -20.95 -2.66 -2.53
N ALA A 34 -21.23 -3.92 -2.90
CA ALA A 34 -20.17 -4.87 -3.28
C ALA A 34 -19.27 -4.34 -4.42
N GLY A 35 -19.86 -3.64 -5.40
CA GLY A 35 -19.11 -3.02 -6.49
C GLY A 35 -18.21 -1.87 -6.01
N ALA A 36 -18.71 -1.03 -5.10
CA ALA A 36 -17.93 0.07 -4.53
C ALA A 36 -16.81 -0.43 -3.60
N ALA A 37 -17.04 -1.50 -2.84
CA ALA A 37 -15.99 -2.15 -2.05
C ALA A 37 -14.90 -2.77 -2.95
N GLY A 38 -15.27 -3.31 -4.13
CA GLY A 38 -14.31 -3.77 -5.13
C GLY A 38 -13.38 -2.66 -5.64
N LEU A 39 -13.84 -1.41 -5.68
CA LEU A 39 -12.99 -0.27 -6.05
C LEU A 39 -11.84 -0.05 -5.07
N VAL A 40 -11.98 -0.44 -3.79
CA VAL A 40 -10.88 -0.35 -2.81
C VAL A 40 -9.68 -1.13 -3.32
N VAL A 41 -9.88 -2.38 -3.75
CA VAL A 41 -8.81 -3.22 -4.31
C VAL A 41 -8.24 -2.61 -5.58
N THR A 42 -9.10 -2.14 -6.49
CA THR A 42 -8.66 -1.54 -7.76
C THR A 42 -7.81 -0.28 -7.53
N LEU A 43 -8.23 0.60 -6.63
CA LEU A 43 -7.50 1.81 -6.27
C LEU A 43 -6.15 1.48 -5.62
N THR A 44 -6.08 0.45 -4.77
CA THR A 44 -4.80 -0.04 -4.22
C THR A 44 -3.85 -0.49 -5.32
N GLN A 45 -4.33 -1.26 -6.32
CA GLN A 45 -3.49 -1.73 -7.43
C GLN A 45 -3.04 -0.59 -8.34
N ILE A 46 -3.91 0.38 -8.62
CA ILE A 46 -3.54 1.60 -9.37
C ILE A 46 -2.46 2.38 -8.59
N GLY A 47 -2.66 2.60 -7.29
CA GLY A 47 -1.68 3.27 -6.43
C GLY A 47 -0.33 2.53 -6.42
N TYR A 48 -0.35 1.21 -6.38
CA TYR A 48 0.87 0.39 -6.48
C TYR A 48 1.56 0.54 -7.84
N ALA A 49 0.82 0.50 -8.95
CA ALA A 49 1.37 0.70 -10.30
C ALA A 49 1.99 2.10 -10.46
N LEU A 50 1.31 3.14 -9.97
CA LEU A 50 1.85 4.50 -9.94
C LEU A 50 3.10 4.58 -9.05
N GLY A 51 3.07 3.93 -7.89
CA GLY A 51 4.23 3.82 -7.00
C GLY A 51 5.42 3.15 -7.68
N LEU A 52 5.21 2.04 -8.39
CA LEU A 52 6.26 1.39 -9.19
C LEU A 52 6.80 2.32 -10.27
N PHE A 53 5.93 3.01 -10.99
CA PHE A 53 6.34 3.87 -12.09
C PHE A 53 7.12 5.11 -11.63
N PHE A 54 6.69 5.76 -10.54
CA PHE A 54 7.29 7.01 -10.07
C PHE A 54 8.35 6.83 -8.99
N ILE A 55 8.15 5.92 -8.04
CA ILE A 55 8.99 5.81 -6.83
C ILE A 55 10.18 4.88 -7.04
N VAL A 56 10.04 3.81 -7.83
CA VAL A 56 11.18 2.89 -8.09
C VAL A 56 12.33 3.61 -8.78
N PRO A 57 12.13 4.41 -9.86
CA PRO A 57 13.22 5.17 -10.46
C PRO A 57 13.87 6.17 -9.49
N LEU A 58 13.09 6.76 -8.59
CA LEU A 58 13.61 7.66 -7.57
C LEU A 58 14.48 6.93 -6.53
N GLY A 59 14.20 5.66 -6.25
CA GLY A 59 15.06 4.81 -5.41
C GLY A 59 16.43 4.54 -6.03
N ASP A 60 16.51 4.49 -7.36
CA ASP A 60 17.79 4.32 -8.07
C ASP A 60 18.61 5.62 -8.11
N LEU A 61 17.94 6.78 -8.06
CA LEU A 61 18.56 8.11 -8.19
C LEU A 61 18.87 8.79 -6.84
N LEU A 62 18.14 8.45 -5.78
CA LEU A 62 18.22 9.11 -4.47
C LEU A 62 18.67 8.13 -3.38
N GLU A 63 19.13 8.68 -2.25
CA GLU A 63 19.48 7.87 -1.07
C GLU A 63 18.24 7.15 -0.51
N ASN A 64 18.26 5.81 -0.53
CA ASN A 64 17.16 4.94 -0.08
C ASN A 64 16.62 5.32 1.30
N ARG A 65 17.51 5.65 2.25
CA ARG A 65 17.10 6.01 3.61
C ARG A 65 16.28 7.29 3.65
N ARG A 66 16.65 8.31 2.85
CA ARG A 66 15.93 9.58 2.79
C ARG A 66 14.59 9.39 2.07
N LEU A 67 14.58 8.61 0.99
CA LEU A 67 13.36 8.32 0.24
C LEU A 67 12.32 7.60 1.12
N VAL A 68 12.72 6.54 1.82
CA VAL A 68 11.83 5.80 2.74
C VAL A 68 11.28 6.71 3.83
N PHE A 69 12.11 7.57 4.43
CA PHE A 69 11.66 8.48 5.49
C PHE A 69 10.61 9.48 4.98
N VAL A 70 10.80 10.07 3.79
CA VAL A 70 9.83 11.00 3.20
C VAL A 70 8.51 10.30 2.86
N LEU A 71 8.57 9.08 2.31
CA LEU A 71 7.36 8.29 2.01
C LEU A 71 6.59 7.91 3.28
N LEU A 72 7.29 7.50 4.34
CA LEU A 72 6.67 7.21 5.64
C LEU A 72 6.04 8.46 6.26
N LEU A 73 6.71 9.61 6.18
CA LEU A 73 6.15 10.86 6.67
C LEU A 73 4.91 11.28 5.86
N GLY A 74 4.98 11.17 4.53
CA GLY A 74 3.85 11.49 3.65
C GLY A 74 2.64 10.60 3.90
N THR A 75 2.85 9.29 4.08
CA THR A 75 1.77 8.35 4.42
C THR A 75 1.19 8.61 5.80
N ALA A 76 2.01 8.94 6.80
CA ALA A 76 1.53 9.31 8.13
C ALA A 76 0.68 10.59 8.11
N LEU A 77 1.10 11.62 7.36
CA LEU A 77 0.34 12.86 7.22
C LEU A 77 -0.97 12.65 6.46
N ALA A 78 -0.96 11.83 5.40
CA ALA A 78 -2.17 11.49 4.66
C ALA A 78 -3.18 10.75 5.55
N LEU A 79 -2.70 9.83 6.39
CA LEU A 79 -3.55 9.13 7.35
C LEU A 79 -4.11 10.08 8.43
N ALA A 80 -3.32 11.04 8.91
CA ALA A 80 -3.77 12.02 9.90
C ALA A 80 -4.80 13.02 9.35
N ALA A 81 -4.86 13.19 8.03
CA ALA A 81 -5.80 14.09 7.36
C ALA A 81 -7.09 13.39 6.87
N ALA A 82 -7.12 12.06 6.87
CA ALA A 82 -8.25 11.22 6.44
C ALA A 82 -9.28 11.04 7.56
#